data_AF-A0A3M2LHG6-F1
#
_entry.id   AF-A0A3M2LHG6-F1
#
_cell.length_a   1.000
_cell.length_b   1.000
_cell.length_c   1.000
_cell.angle_alpha   90.00
_cell.angle_beta   90.00
_cell.angle_gamma   90.00
#
_symmetry.space_group_name_H-M   'P 1'
#
loop_
_entity.id
_entity.type
_entity.pdbx_description
1 polymer ?
#
loop_
_entity_poly.entity_id
_entity_poly.type
_entity_poly.pdbx_seq_one_letter_code
_entity_poly.pdbx_strand_id
1 'polypeptide(L)' 'MDDKDILARVDELVAEERALRDRATGRGLAEEERVRLSDLEVRLDQCWDLLRQRRARDEFGANPNAAVTRPAREVEGYES' A
#
# COMPACT_ATOMS: atom_id res chain seq x y z
N MET A 1 -3.91 11.92 10.06
CA MET A 1 -3.01 10.87 9.57
C MET A 1 -1.83 11.60 9.01
N ASP A 2 -0.72 11.50 9.71
CA ASP A 2 0.51 12.23 9.44
C ASP A 2 1.51 11.31 8.75
N ASP A 3 2.62 11.87 8.25
CA ASP A 3 3.60 11.09 7.48
C ASP A 3 4.12 9.87 8.26
N LYS A 4 4.20 10.00 9.59
CA LYS A 4 4.57 8.91 10.50
C LYS A 4 3.56 7.77 10.51
N ASP A 5 2.26 8.08 10.50
CA ASP A 5 1.20 7.07 10.44
C ASP A 5 1.25 6.30 9.11
N ILE A 6 1.54 7.02 8.01
CA ILE A 6 1.69 6.42 6.68
C ILE A 6 2.89 5.47 6.67
N LEU A 7 4.04 5.91 7.20
CA LEU A 7 5.24 5.07 7.28
C LEU A 7 5.03 3.85 8.18
N ALA A 8 4.34 3.99 9.31
CA ALA A 8 3.98 2.85 10.16
C ALA A 8 3.12 1.84 9.40
N ARG A 9 2.12 2.32 8.65
CA ARG A 9 1.29 1.45 7.82
C ARG A 9 2.07 0.74 6.72
N VAL A 10 3.00 1.44 6.06
CA VAL A 10 3.90 0.84 5.06
C VAL A 10 4.73 -0.28 5.68
N ASP A 11 5.28 -0.08 6.88
CA ASP A 11 6.06 -1.10 7.59
C ASP A 11 5.23 -2.35 7.88
N GLU A 12 3.99 -2.19 8.37
CA GLU A 12 3.07 -3.30 8.60
C GLU A 12 2.75 -4.06 7.30
N LEU A 13 2.49 -3.35 6.20
CA LEU A 13 2.19 -3.96 4.90
C LEU A 13 3.39 -4.74 4.34
N VAL A 14 4.61 -4.19 4.45
CA VAL A 14 5.84 -4.87 4.04
C VAL A 14 6.11 -6.09 4.91
N ALA A 15 5.84 -6.01 6.21
CA ALA A 15 5.97 -7.15 7.11
C ALA A 15 5.02 -8.30 6.72
N GLU A 16 3.76 -7.98 6.37
CA GLU A 16 2.79 -8.96 5.87
C GLU A 16 3.23 -9.56 4.52
N GLU A 17 3.70 -8.74 3.59
CA GLU A 17 4.23 -9.17 2.28
C GLU A 17 5.38 -10.18 2.46
N ARG A 18 6.30 -9.86 3.36
CA ARG A 18 7.46 -10.70 3.65
C ARG A 18 7.08 -12.00 4.31
N ALA A 19 6.11 -11.97 5.23
CA ALA A 19 5.59 -13.18 5.86
C ALA A 19 4.88 -14.10 4.85
N LEU A 20 4.14 -13.54 3.89
CA LEU A 20 3.51 -14.31 2.80
C LEU A 20 4.56 -14.94 1.89
N ARG A 21 5.60 -14.19 1.48
CA ARG A 21 6.70 -14.73 0.67
C ARG A 21 7.49 -15.82 1.40
N ASP A 22 7.73 -15.66 2.70
CA ASP A 22 8.40 -16.66 3.51
C ASP A 22 7.60 -17.97 3.57
N ARG A 23 6.28 -17.89 3.79
CA ARG A 23 5.38 -19.05 3.77
C ARG A 23 5.30 -19.75 2.42
N ALA A 24 5.36 -18.99 1.33
CA ALA A 24 5.38 -19.50 -0.03
C ALA A 24 6.73 -20.11 -0.42
N THR A 25 7.79 -19.86 0.34
CA THR A 25 9.13 -20.40 0.05
C THR A 25 9.10 -21.93 0.15
N GLY A 26 9.37 -22.60 -0.97
CA GLY A 26 9.38 -24.06 -1.09
C GLY A 26 8.05 -24.70 -1.52
N ARG A 27 6.94 -23.96 -1.56
CA ARG A 27 5.61 -24.46 -1.98
C ARG A 27 4.95 -23.65 -3.10
N GLY A 28 5.46 -22.44 -3.37
CA GLY A 28 4.83 -21.46 -4.25
C GLY A 28 3.71 -20.71 -3.54
N LEU A 29 3.31 -19.56 -4.10
CA LEU A 29 2.17 -18.79 -3.63
C LEU A 29 0.87 -19.44 -4.14
N ALA A 30 -0.05 -19.75 -3.23
CA ALA A 30 -1.41 -20.11 -3.60
C ALA A 30 -2.12 -18.93 -4.28
N GLU A 31 -3.17 -19.19 -5.06
CA GLU A 31 -3.97 -18.15 -5.72
C GLU A 31 -4.44 -17.07 -4.74
N GLU A 32 -4.91 -17.48 -3.57
CA GLU A 32 -5.35 -16.60 -2.49
C GLU A 32 -4.21 -15.71 -1.96
N GLU A 33 -3.00 -16.28 -1.82
CA GLU A 33 -1.82 -15.54 -1.38
C GLU A 33 -1.32 -14.58 -2.46
N ARG A 34 -1.45 -14.93 -3.75
CA ARG A 34 -1.15 -14.01 -4.85
C ARG A 34 -2.12 -12.84 -4.90
N VAL A 35 -3.41 -13.09 -4.72
CA VAL A 35 -4.43 -12.03 -4.65
C VAL A 35 -4.11 -11.10 -3.47
N ARG A 36 -3.77 -11.67 -2.32
CA ARG A 36 -3.41 -10.90 -1.14
C ARG A 36 -2.12 -10.11 -1.33
N LEU A 37 -1.12 -10.68 -2.00
CA LEU A 37 0.11 -9.98 -2.35
C LEU A 37 -0.18 -8.75 -3.24
N SER A 38 -1.01 -8.92 -4.27
CA SER A 38 -1.43 -7.81 -5.14
C SER A 38 -2.19 -6.72 -4.37
N ASP A 39 -3.07 -7.08 -3.44
CA ASP A 39 -3.76 -6.11 -2.57
C ASP A 39 -2.79 -5.36 -1.66
N LEU A 40 -1.78 -6.03 -1.09
CA LEU A 40 -0.72 -5.38 -0.30
C LEU A 40 0.10 -4.40 -1.16
N GLU A 41 0.47 -4.77 -2.39
CA GLU A 41 1.18 -3.90 -3.32
C GLU A 41 0.36 -2.65 -3.67
N VAL A 42 -0.94 -2.79 -3.92
CA VAL A 42 -1.84 -1.66 -4.18
C VAL A 42 -1.91 -0.73 -2.96
N ARG A 43 -2.03 -1.28 -1.75
CA ARG A 43 -2.06 -0.48 -0.52
C ARG A 43 -0.74 0.25 -0.26
N LEU A 44 0.39 -0.39 -0.57
CA LEU A 44 1.71 0.23 -0.49
C LEU A 44 1.81 1.42 -1.45
N ASP A 45 1.39 1.24 -2.70
CA ASP A 45 1.38 2.32 -3.70
C ASP A 45 0.51 3.51 -3.25
N GLN A 46 -0.68 3.23 -2.69
CA GLN A 46 -1.53 4.28 -2.12
C GLN A 46 -0.88 5.05 -0.97
N CYS A 47 -0.17 4.34 -0.07
CA CYS A 47 0.54 4.99 1.02
C CYS A 47 1.67 5.88 0.49
N TRP A 48 2.42 5.41 -0.50
CA TRP A 48 3.47 6.19 -1.14
C TRP A 48 2.93 7.40 -1.92
N ASP A 49 1.83 7.25 -2.65
CA ASP A 49 1.17 8.36 -3.35
C ASP A 49 0.68 9.42 -2.35
N LEU A 50 0.04 9.00 -1.26
CA LEU A 50 -0.41 9.90 -0.21
C LEU A 50 0.77 10.68 0.41
N LEU A 51 1.87 10.01 0.73
CA LEU A 51 3.07 10.64 1.27
C LEU A 51 3.67 11.66 0.27
N ARG A 52 3.74 11.30 -1.00
CA ARG A 52 4.23 12.19 -2.06
C ARG A 52 3.31 13.40 -2.22
N GLN A 53 2.00 13.20 -2.19
CA GLN A 53 1.00 14.25 -2.29
C GLN A 53 1.06 15.22 -1.11
N ARG A 54 1.33 14.71 0.11
CA ARG A 54 1.53 15.51 1.31
C ARG A 54 2.80 16.34 1.21
N ARG A 55 3.93 15.73 0.83
CA ARG A 55 5.21 16.44 0.65
C ARG A 55 5.13 17.55 -0.39
N ALA A 56 4.49 17.28 -1.52
CA ALA A 56 4.27 18.31 -2.53
C ALA A 56 3.45 19.48 -1.96
N ARG A 57 2.36 19.22 -1.25
CA ARG A 57 1.56 20.29 -0.63
C ARG A 57 2.35 21.08 0.41
N ASP A 58 3.12 20.41 1.26
CA ASP A 58 3.99 21.05 2.26
C ASP A 58 5.00 21.98 1.59
N GLU A 59 5.66 21.52 0.51
CA GLU A 59 6.62 22.31 -0.27
C GLU A 59 5.99 23.57 -0.91
N PHE A 60 4.75 23.49 -1.37
CA PHE A 60 4.01 24.62 -1.93
C PHE A 60 3.24 25.45 -0.87
N GLY A 61 3.43 25.18 0.42
CA GLY A 61 2.74 25.89 1.51
C GLY A 61 1.22 25.64 1.57
N ALA A 62 0.74 24.60 0.90
CA ALA A 62 -0.65 24.15 0.93
C ALA A 62 -0.89 23.18 2.10
N ASN A 63 -2.15 23.01 2.51
CA ASN A 63 -2.47 22.15 3.66
C ASN A 63 -2.19 20.66 3.33
N PRO A 64 -1.22 20.01 4.00
CA PRO A 64 -0.90 18.60 3.75
C PRO A 64 -2.05 17.65 4.15
N ASN A 65 -2.93 18.05 5.07
CA ASN A 65 -4.10 17.26 5.47
C ASN A 65 -5.25 17.29 4.43
N ALA A 66 -5.15 18.12 3.39
CA ALA A 66 -6.04 18.04 2.23
C ALA A 66 -5.65 16.93 1.25
N ALA A 67 -4.60 16.14 1.56
CA ALA A 67 -4.25 14.97 0.80
C ALA A 67 -5.31 13.88 0.93
N VAL A 68 -5.82 13.44 -0.21
CA VAL A 68 -6.85 12.41 -0.30
C VAL A 68 -6.21 11.18 -0.93
N THR A 69 -6.29 10.07 -0.21
CA THR A 69 -5.88 8.76 -0.74
C THR A 69 -6.75 8.49 -1.96
N ARG A 70 -6.13 8.25 -3.12
CA ARG A 70 -6.90 7.78 -4.27
C ARG A 70 -7.59 6.48 -3.87
N PRO A 71 -8.86 6.26 -4.30
CA PRO A 71 -9.47 4.94 -4.14
C PRO A 71 -8.50 3.93 -4.73
N ALA A 72 -8.37 2.78 -4.05
CA ALA A 72 -7.58 1.69 -4.60
C ALA A 72 -8.13 1.50 -6.00
N ARG A 73 -7.25 1.60 -7.02
CA ARG A 73 -7.61 1.16 -8.37
C ARG A 73 -8.18 -0.22 -8.14
N GLU A 74 -9.51 -0.33 -8.17
CA GLU A 74 -10.18 -1.62 -8.13
C GLU A 74 -9.50 -2.37 -9.27
N VAL A 75 -8.72 -3.37 -8.92
CA VAL A 75 -8.09 -4.22 -9.91
C VAL A 75 -9.27 -4.99 -10.47
N GLU A 76 -9.91 -4.44 -11.50
CA GLU A 76 -11.01 -5.02 -12.27
C GLU A 76 -10.53 -6.35 -12.90
N GLY A 77 -10.35 -7.39 -12.10
CA GLY A 77 -9.72 -8.61 -12.57
C GLY A 77 -9.59 -9.75 -11.58
N TYR A 78 -10.38 -9.78 -10.50
CA TYR A 78 -10.48 -10.99 -9.69
C TYR A 78 -11.92 -11.25 -9.21
N GLU A 79 -12.85 -11.27 -10.16
CA GLU A 79 -14.12 -11.98 -9.95
C GLU A 79 -14.26 -13.07 -11.02
N SER A 80 -14.35 -14.30 -10.53
CA SER A 80 -14.84 -15.55 -11.15
C SER A 80 -13.84 -16.45 -11.87
#